data_AF-A0A1C1CFB1-F1
#
_entry.id   AF-A0A1C1CFB1-F1
#
_cell.length_a   1.000
_cell.length_b   1.000
_cell.length_c   1.000
_cell.angle_alpha   90.00
_cell.angle_beta   90.00
_cell.angle_gamma   90.00
#
_symmetry.space_group_name_H-M   'P 1'
#
loop_
_entity.id
_entity.type
_entity.pdbx_description
1 polymer ?
#
loop_
_entity_poly.entity_id
_entity_poly.type
_entity_poly.pdbx_seq_one_letter_code
_entity_poly.pdbx_strand_id
1 'polypeptide(L)'
;MFDGATTKTAIVHRDEHGSAHAKLAEDSDDVHVQANELLAQQEPQLLISVSPSFGGAPNELRNLDYWLDQTGPTLANYGPNFGFWCGLIPMWAWRSDIIRNLLVATTLIDEQLGLYRTATLTDLSPTAIWHYHAAIRSMATANQPDKFCLTLASMLAWVFETLQKNYSAAKIHVRAASRLLSELGAPSNKLDKSTLDLITQLNSVLQLSASYTKAICEDNFDLPRNLTEEPIVARAADLAIPPVESLMHARDLLLDSMSRYLASDKTAHSARLQRLYIKSWHMAMRRYCSCSTRESHVYKKTVQLCFNLGMAFLPESVAGTFSYQATPNAVRHLLEAYERLVVEKQTRGSEPDNDSIDKTIVMALELILDQVHHVHLRARAALLLQKLTAHHEKVGIHQGRPGVSLISA
;
A
#
# COMPACT_ATOMS: atom_id res chain seq x y z
N MET A 1 -5.55 -22.20 22.02
CA MET A 1 -5.81 -21.58 23.33
C MET A 1 -4.98 -20.32 23.44
N PHE A 2 -5.52 -19.21 22.98
CA PHE A 2 -5.08 -17.86 23.35
C PHE A 2 -6.36 -17.02 23.36
N ASP A 3 -7.12 -17.19 24.44
CA ASP A 3 -8.19 -16.28 24.84
C ASP A 3 -7.52 -15.09 25.53
N GLY A 4 -7.79 -13.90 25.01
CA GLY A 4 -7.21 -12.66 25.54
C GLY A 4 -7.62 -11.44 24.74
N ALA A 5 -8.85 -11.39 24.22
CA ALA A 5 -9.43 -10.17 23.70
C ALA A 5 -10.24 -9.53 24.82
N THR A 6 -9.69 -8.49 25.45
CA THR A 6 -10.36 -7.64 26.42
C THR A 6 -11.51 -6.90 25.74
N THR A 7 -12.72 -7.42 25.92
CA THR A 7 -13.97 -6.79 25.50
C THR A 7 -14.21 -5.53 26.35
N LYS A 8 -13.86 -4.35 25.84
CA LYS A 8 -14.33 -3.08 26.43
C LYS A 8 -15.70 -2.74 25.85
N THR A 9 -16.75 -3.03 26.62
CA THR A 9 -18.13 -2.68 26.31
C THR A 9 -18.35 -1.17 26.49
N ALA A 10 -18.79 -0.47 25.45
CA ALA A 10 -19.19 0.93 25.54
C ALA A 10 -20.51 1.04 26.32
N ILE A 11 -20.47 1.69 27.49
CA ILE A 11 -21.66 2.00 28.28
C ILE A 11 -22.24 3.32 27.77
N VAL A 12 -23.41 3.24 27.14
CA VAL A 12 -24.17 4.40 26.67
C VAL A 12 -24.98 4.96 27.84
N HIS A 13 -24.52 6.05 28.45
CA HIS A 13 -25.36 6.82 29.37
C HIS A 13 -26.22 7.82 28.58
N ARG A 14 -27.54 7.74 28.76
CA ARG A 14 -28.51 8.75 28.31
C ARG A 14 -28.69 9.77 29.43
N ASP A 15 -28.60 11.05 29.10
CA ASP A 15 -29.02 12.11 30.02
C ASP A 15 -30.53 12.38 29.91
N GLU A 16 -31.07 13.14 30.86
CA GLU A 16 -32.50 13.43 31.00
C GLU A 16 -33.08 14.29 29.86
N HIS A 17 -32.26 14.68 28.88
CA HIS A 17 -32.70 15.41 27.70
C HIS A 17 -32.52 14.61 26.40
N GLY A 18 -32.23 13.32 26.50
CA GLY A 18 -32.22 12.40 25.36
C GLY A 18 -31.14 12.68 24.32
N SER A 19 -30.12 13.47 24.67
CA SER A 19 -29.01 13.80 23.76
C SER A 19 -27.89 12.78 23.93
N ALA A 20 -27.71 11.92 22.92
CA ALA A 20 -26.63 10.95 22.90
C ALA A 20 -25.32 11.62 22.49
N HIS A 21 -24.55 12.13 23.46
CA HIS A 21 -23.17 12.55 23.20
C HIS A 21 -22.24 11.35 23.27
N ALA A 22 -21.88 10.81 22.10
CA ALA A 22 -20.73 9.94 21.98
C ALA A 22 -19.47 10.77 22.25
N LYS A 23 -18.88 10.64 23.46
CA LYS A 23 -17.51 11.08 23.69
C LYS A 23 -16.61 10.23 22.81
N LEU A 24 -16.24 10.79 21.66
CA LEU A 24 -15.20 10.26 20.79
C LEU A 24 -13.91 10.24 21.61
N ALA A 25 -13.41 9.03 21.90
CA ALA A 25 -12.04 8.88 22.34
C ALA A 25 -11.14 9.45 21.22
N GLU A 26 -10.28 10.38 21.58
CA GLU A 26 -9.26 10.99 20.72
C GLU A 26 -8.17 9.94 20.39
N ASP A 27 -8.53 8.85 19.70
CA ASP A 27 -7.60 7.76 19.33
C ASP A 27 -6.83 8.05 18.02
N SER A 28 -6.86 9.29 17.52
CA SER A 28 -6.08 9.68 16.32
C SER A 28 -4.59 9.83 16.64
N ASP A 29 -4.24 10.23 17.86
CA ASP A 29 -2.85 10.35 18.28
C ASP A 29 -2.24 8.99 18.64
N ASP A 30 -3.08 8.01 18.97
CA ASP A 30 -2.67 6.71 19.49
C ASP A 30 -1.90 5.87 18.46
N VAL A 31 -2.13 6.06 17.16
CA VAL A 31 -1.38 5.32 16.11
C VAL A 31 0.04 5.87 15.92
N HIS A 32 0.22 7.19 16.01
CA HIS A 32 1.54 7.80 15.96
C HIS A 32 2.30 7.57 17.26
N VAL A 33 1.60 7.62 18.40
CA VAL A 33 2.16 7.26 19.70
C VAL A 33 2.57 5.79 19.72
N GLN A 34 1.75 4.85 19.23
CA GLN A 34 2.15 3.43 19.17
C GLN A 34 3.34 3.19 18.24
N ALA A 35 3.43 3.86 17.09
CA ALA A 35 4.59 3.72 16.22
C ALA A 35 5.88 4.23 16.90
N ASN A 36 5.79 5.37 17.59
CA ASN A 36 6.93 5.94 18.32
C ASN A 36 7.28 5.15 19.59
N GLU A 37 6.29 4.64 20.32
CA GLU A 37 6.48 3.80 21.52
C GLU A 37 7.06 2.43 21.16
N LEU A 38 6.60 1.81 20.06
CA LEU A 38 7.19 0.56 19.55
C LEU A 38 8.63 0.78 19.11
N LEU A 39 8.95 1.91 18.49
CA LEU A 39 10.33 2.26 18.15
C LEU A 39 11.17 2.48 19.42
N ALA A 40 10.67 3.26 20.39
CA ALA A 40 11.38 3.56 21.63
C ALA A 40 11.62 2.34 22.53
N GLN A 41 10.69 1.37 22.56
CA GLN A 41 10.86 0.13 23.35
C GLN A 41 11.81 -0.88 22.69
N GLN A 42 12.08 -0.76 21.38
CA GLN A 42 12.94 -1.69 20.64
C GLN A 42 14.43 -1.28 20.60
N GLU A 43 14.78 -0.14 21.18
CA GLU A 43 16.08 0.51 20.96
C GLU A 43 17.32 -0.01 21.72
N PRO A 44 17.30 -0.67 22.91
CA PRO A 44 18.52 -0.78 23.70
C PRO A 44 19.65 -1.62 23.09
N GLN A 45 19.33 -2.70 22.35
CA GLN A 45 20.36 -3.64 21.89
C GLN A 45 20.76 -3.45 20.42
N LEU A 46 19.93 -2.81 19.62
CA LEU A 46 20.18 -2.64 18.18
C LEU A 46 20.97 -1.36 17.86
N LEU A 47 21.03 -0.37 18.76
CA LEU A 47 21.67 0.94 18.53
C LEU A 47 23.20 0.96 18.65
N ILE A 48 23.88 -0.12 19.01
CA ILE A 48 25.30 -0.08 19.43
C ILE A 48 26.27 0.31 18.30
N SER A 49 25.85 0.35 17.02
CA SER A 49 26.68 0.89 15.94
C SER A 49 25.84 1.46 14.80
N VAL A 50 25.35 2.68 14.97
CA VAL A 50 24.87 3.48 13.84
C VAL A 50 26.05 4.32 13.36
N SER A 51 26.49 4.12 12.11
CA SER A 51 27.48 5.01 11.49
C SER A 51 26.91 6.43 11.47
N PRO A 52 27.64 7.45 11.95
CA PRO A 52 27.14 8.83 11.93
C PRO A 52 26.98 9.37 10.51
N SER A 53 27.62 8.76 9.50
CA SER A 53 27.46 9.13 8.09
C SER A 53 26.70 8.06 7.31
N PHE A 54 25.62 8.49 6.62
CA PHE A 54 24.89 7.67 5.67
C PHE A 54 25.69 7.57 4.37
N GLY A 55 26.60 6.61 4.33
CA GLY A 55 27.57 6.53 3.25
C GLY A 55 28.47 7.76 3.17
N GLY A 56 28.93 8.08 1.97
CA GLY A 56 29.93 9.13 1.74
C GLY A 56 29.59 10.09 0.60
N ALA A 57 28.62 9.74 -0.25
CA ALA A 57 28.26 10.58 -1.39
C ALA A 57 27.05 11.47 -1.04
N PRO A 58 27.08 12.78 -1.38
CA PRO A 58 25.94 13.69 -1.16
C PRO A 58 24.62 13.19 -1.78
N ASN A 59 24.71 12.44 -2.86
CA ASN A 59 23.55 11.87 -3.52
C ASN A 59 22.86 10.78 -2.68
N GLU A 60 23.58 10.04 -1.81
CA GLU A 60 22.97 8.99 -0.98
C GLU A 60 22.00 9.60 0.05
N LEU A 61 22.38 10.71 0.70
CA LEU A 61 21.52 11.43 1.66
C LEU A 61 20.25 11.97 0.99
N ARG A 62 20.37 12.62 -0.18
CA ARG A 62 19.20 13.07 -0.96
C ARG A 62 18.25 11.93 -1.31
N ASN A 63 18.80 10.73 -1.59
CA ASN A 63 18.00 9.54 -1.87
C ASN A 63 17.32 8.97 -0.62
N LEU A 64 17.94 9.11 0.55
CA LEU A 64 17.30 8.77 1.82
C LEU A 64 16.15 9.74 2.12
N ASP A 65 16.36 11.04 1.97
CA ASP A 65 15.31 12.06 2.16
C ASP A 65 14.12 11.78 1.24
N TYR A 66 14.40 11.54 -0.05
CA TYR A 66 13.35 11.17 -1.00
C TYR A 66 12.67 9.84 -0.62
N TRP A 67 13.41 8.85 -0.12
CA TRP A 67 12.80 7.60 0.35
C TRP A 67 11.79 7.86 1.47
N LEU A 68 12.18 8.64 2.47
CA LEU A 68 11.35 8.94 3.63
C LEU A 68 10.10 9.75 3.24
N ASP A 69 10.25 10.70 2.33
CA ASP A 69 9.16 11.59 1.91
C ASP A 69 8.23 10.94 0.89
N GLN A 70 8.78 10.08 0.02
CA GLN A 70 8.11 9.67 -1.23
C GLN A 70 8.07 8.15 -1.40
N THR A 71 9.22 7.48 -1.53
CA THR A 71 9.25 6.06 -1.95
C THR A 71 8.70 5.14 -0.87
N GLY A 72 9.16 5.25 0.36
CA GLY A 72 8.70 4.46 1.52
C GLY A 72 7.19 4.55 1.72
N PRO A 73 6.60 5.77 1.85
CA PRO A 73 5.16 5.94 1.96
C PRO A 73 4.37 5.36 0.79
N THR A 74 4.92 5.42 -0.44
CA THR A 74 4.27 4.86 -1.63
C THR A 74 4.28 3.34 -1.63
N LEU A 75 5.39 2.72 -1.22
CA LEU A 75 5.48 1.27 -1.03
C LEU A 75 4.56 0.80 0.10
N ALA A 76 4.47 1.57 1.18
CA ALA A 76 3.55 1.31 2.28
C ALA A 76 2.08 1.35 1.88
N ASN A 77 1.71 2.02 0.79
CA ASN A 77 0.32 2.00 0.33
C ASN A 77 -0.11 0.64 -0.22
N TYR A 78 0.79 -0.29 -0.58
CA TYR A 78 0.41 -1.60 -1.11
C TYR A 78 -0.09 -2.60 -0.05
N GLY A 79 0.07 -2.31 1.25
CA GLY A 79 -0.53 -3.13 2.30
C GLY A 79 -0.05 -2.77 3.71
N PRO A 80 -0.49 -3.52 4.74
CA PRO A 80 -0.37 -3.15 6.15
C PRO A 80 1.08 -3.26 6.68
N ASN A 81 1.98 -2.37 6.26
CA ASN A 81 3.41 -2.45 6.61
C ASN A 81 4.12 -1.09 6.57
N PHE A 82 3.44 -0.02 7.01
CA PHE A 82 4.02 1.33 6.99
C PHE A 82 5.34 1.42 7.78
N GLY A 83 5.38 0.88 9.00
CA GLY A 83 6.59 0.86 9.82
C GLY A 83 7.75 0.08 9.20
N PHE A 84 7.48 -0.92 8.36
CA PHE A 84 8.53 -1.65 7.66
C PHE A 84 9.25 -0.75 6.63
N TRP A 85 8.50 -0.11 5.73
CA TRP A 85 9.07 0.70 4.65
C TRP A 85 9.60 2.05 5.14
N CYS A 86 8.91 2.67 6.09
CA CYS A 86 9.24 4.02 6.57
C CYS A 86 10.13 4.03 7.83
N GLY A 87 10.29 2.90 8.52
CA GLY A 87 11.09 2.79 9.74
C GLY A 87 12.21 1.77 9.62
N LEU A 88 11.85 0.48 9.51
CA LEU A 88 12.81 -0.63 9.53
C LEU A 88 13.86 -0.53 8.42
N ILE A 89 13.42 -0.30 7.17
CA ILE A 89 14.33 -0.23 6.02
C ILE A 89 15.33 0.94 6.14
N PRO A 90 14.91 2.21 6.39
CA PRO A 90 15.84 3.31 6.64
C PRO A 90 16.82 3.01 7.78
N MET A 91 16.36 2.49 8.91
CA MET A 91 17.22 2.14 10.05
C MET A 91 18.32 1.14 9.63
N TRP A 92 17.98 0.12 8.84
CA TRP A 92 18.96 -0.85 8.36
C TRP A 92 19.88 -0.31 7.28
N ALA A 93 19.44 0.67 6.49
CA ALA A 93 20.29 1.35 5.52
C ALA A 93 21.45 2.13 6.19
N TRP A 94 21.26 2.59 7.44
CA TRP A 94 22.35 3.19 8.22
C TRP A 94 23.39 2.18 8.72
N ARG A 95 23.03 0.89 8.81
CA ARG A 95 23.89 -0.16 9.39
C ARG A 95 24.54 -1.06 8.34
N SER A 96 23.94 -1.17 7.16
CA SER A 96 24.35 -2.11 6.13
C SER A 96 24.49 -1.42 4.78
N ASP A 97 25.69 -1.47 4.22
CA ASP A 97 25.97 -0.98 2.87
C ASP A 97 25.12 -1.69 1.81
N ILE A 98 24.77 -2.96 2.03
CA ILE A 98 23.87 -3.71 1.12
C ILE A 98 22.50 -3.04 1.07
N ILE A 99 21.92 -2.77 2.24
CA ILE A 99 20.60 -2.14 2.35
C ILE A 99 20.65 -0.70 1.86
N ARG A 100 21.71 0.06 2.19
CA ARG A 100 21.91 1.42 1.69
C ARG A 100 21.90 1.47 0.17
N ASN A 101 22.71 0.63 -0.48
CA ASN A 101 22.78 0.59 -1.94
C ASN A 101 21.43 0.21 -2.57
N LEU A 102 20.72 -0.79 -2.02
CA LEU A 102 19.40 -1.16 -2.52
C LEU A 102 18.34 -0.09 -2.30
N LEU A 103 18.36 0.60 -1.15
CA LEU A 103 17.49 1.74 -0.87
C LEU A 103 17.73 2.82 -1.92
N VAL A 104 18.97 3.26 -2.12
CA VAL A 104 19.33 4.29 -3.11
C VAL A 104 18.93 3.86 -4.52
N ALA A 105 19.22 2.63 -4.93
CA ALA A 105 18.82 2.11 -6.23
C ALA A 105 17.29 2.14 -6.42
N THR A 106 16.54 1.72 -5.39
CA THR A 106 15.08 1.67 -5.39
C THR A 106 14.45 3.08 -5.39
N THR A 107 15.05 4.03 -4.67
CA THR A 107 14.65 5.44 -4.72
C THR A 107 14.85 6.01 -6.11
N LEU A 108 16.03 5.81 -6.71
CA LEU A 108 16.34 6.35 -8.02
C LEU A 108 15.41 5.81 -9.10
N ILE A 109 15.11 4.50 -9.09
CA ILE A 109 14.18 3.93 -10.05
C ILE A 109 12.74 4.42 -9.83
N ASP A 110 12.31 4.60 -8.57
CA ASP A 110 11.00 5.19 -8.27
C ASP A 110 10.91 6.62 -8.82
N GLU A 111 11.90 7.46 -8.55
CA GLU A 111 11.96 8.84 -9.06
C GLU A 111 12.02 8.88 -10.61
N GLN A 112 12.73 7.94 -11.22
CA GLN A 112 12.95 7.89 -12.67
C GLN A 112 11.75 7.37 -13.42
N LEU A 113 11.17 6.24 -12.99
CA LEU A 113 10.04 5.60 -13.66
C LEU A 113 8.68 6.07 -13.13
N GLY A 114 8.66 6.74 -11.97
CA GLY A 114 7.50 7.30 -11.31
C GLY A 114 6.50 6.25 -10.82
N LEU A 115 6.62 5.73 -9.60
CA LEU A 115 5.52 4.96 -9.00
C LEU A 115 4.31 5.86 -8.78
N TYR A 116 3.36 5.82 -9.72
CA TYR A 116 2.19 6.70 -9.68
C TYR A 116 2.59 8.18 -9.60
N ARG A 117 3.67 8.52 -10.31
CA ARG A 117 4.17 9.87 -10.52
C ARG A 117 4.62 9.99 -11.96
N THR A 118 4.82 11.21 -12.42
CA THR A 118 5.40 11.43 -13.75
C THR A 118 6.82 10.89 -13.75
N ALA A 119 7.14 10.03 -14.73
CA ALA A 119 8.50 9.55 -14.92
C ALA A 119 9.41 10.71 -15.33
N THR A 120 10.58 10.81 -14.71
CA THR A 120 11.59 11.81 -15.10
C THR A 120 12.49 11.30 -16.22
N LEU A 121 12.58 9.98 -16.40
CA LEU A 121 13.35 9.31 -17.46
C LEU A 121 12.56 8.15 -18.08
N THR A 122 12.88 7.82 -19.34
CA THR A 122 12.36 6.60 -20.00
C THR A 122 13.11 5.35 -19.59
N ASP A 123 14.39 5.52 -19.24
CA ASP A 123 15.34 4.44 -18.99
C ASP A 123 16.03 4.62 -17.63
N LEU A 124 16.49 3.50 -17.08
CA LEU A 124 17.15 3.45 -15.79
C LEU A 124 18.53 4.12 -15.87
N SER A 125 18.82 5.02 -14.93
CA SER A 125 20.14 5.66 -14.86
C SER A 125 21.26 4.65 -14.57
N PRO A 126 22.47 4.85 -15.13
CA PRO A 126 23.65 4.05 -14.79
C PRO A 126 23.94 4.02 -13.28
N THR A 127 23.65 5.10 -12.57
CA THR A 127 23.82 5.21 -11.12
C THR A 127 22.92 4.24 -10.35
N ALA A 128 21.64 4.14 -10.73
CA ALA A 128 20.71 3.18 -10.11
C ALA A 128 21.17 1.73 -10.34
N ILE A 129 21.60 1.42 -11.56
CA ILE A 129 22.16 0.11 -11.93
C ILE A 129 23.41 -0.19 -11.10
N TRP A 130 24.33 0.78 -10.97
CA TRP A 130 25.56 0.60 -10.20
C TRP A 130 25.28 0.25 -8.74
N HIS A 131 24.40 1.01 -8.06
CA HIS A 131 24.03 0.73 -6.68
C HIS A 131 23.38 -0.65 -6.53
N TYR A 132 22.47 -1.01 -7.45
CA TYR A 132 21.85 -2.34 -7.44
C TYR A 132 22.89 -3.46 -7.56
N HIS A 133 23.79 -3.38 -8.54
CA HIS A 133 24.86 -4.36 -8.73
C HIS A 133 25.86 -4.40 -7.57
N ALA A 134 26.18 -3.26 -6.96
CA ALA A 134 27.04 -3.19 -5.79
C ALA A 134 26.43 -3.98 -4.62
N ALA A 135 25.12 -3.83 -4.39
CA ALA A 135 24.42 -4.60 -3.36
C ALA A 135 24.39 -6.10 -3.66
N ILE A 136 24.02 -6.50 -4.89
CA ILE A 136 23.98 -7.92 -5.28
C ILE A 136 25.36 -8.58 -5.15
N ARG A 137 26.42 -7.88 -5.57
CA ARG A 137 27.80 -8.37 -5.40
C ARG A 137 28.14 -8.56 -3.92
N SER A 138 27.86 -7.57 -3.09
CA SER A 138 28.10 -7.64 -1.64
C SER A 138 27.31 -8.76 -0.96
N MET A 139 26.06 -9.02 -1.39
CA MET A 139 25.28 -10.17 -0.92
C MET A 139 25.94 -11.50 -1.30
N ALA A 140 26.47 -11.62 -2.52
CA ALA A 140 27.07 -12.84 -3.03
C ALA A 140 28.46 -13.14 -2.44
N THR A 141 29.22 -12.11 -2.06
CA THR A 141 30.59 -12.26 -1.53
C THR A 141 30.68 -12.14 -0.01
N ALA A 142 29.57 -12.07 0.70
CA ALA A 142 29.56 -11.97 2.15
C ALA A 142 30.09 -13.29 2.78
N ASN A 143 31.22 -13.21 3.49
CA ASN A 143 31.83 -14.38 4.16
C ASN A 143 30.96 -14.92 5.32
N GLN A 144 30.22 -14.04 6.00
CA GLN A 144 29.27 -14.37 7.06
C GLN A 144 28.01 -13.54 6.87
N PRO A 145 27.10 -13.97 5.99
CA PRO A 145 25.92 -13.18 5.69
C PRO A 145 24.96 -13.18 6.89
N ASP A 146 24.68 -12.00 7.43
CA ASP A 146 23.53 -11.79 8.31
C ASP A 146 22.26 -12.12 7.52
N LYS A 147 21.61 -13.23 7.89
CA LYS A 147 20.39 -13.71 7.23
C LYS A 147 19.25 -12.71 7.31
N PHE A 148 19.16 -11.93 8.39
CA PHE A 148 18.13 -10.90 8.53
C PHE A 148 18.37 -9.79 7.51
N CYS A 149 19.59 -9.26 7.47
CA CYS A 149 20.01 -8.29 6.45
C CYS A 149 19.80 -8.83 5.04
N LEU A 150 20.16 -10.08 4.73
CA LEU A 150 19.93 -10.67 3.42
C LEU A 150 18.44 -10.82 3.07
N THR A 151 17.59 -11.07 4.06
CA THR A 151 16.14 -11.14 3.85
C THR A 151 15.60 -9.76 3.48
N LEU A 152 15.98 -8.71 4.22
CA LEU A 152 15.63 -7.33 3.88
C LEU A 152 16.16 -6.92 2.50
N ALA A 153 17.41 -7.28 2.19
CA ALA A 153 18.02 -7.00 0.89
C ALA A 153 17.26 -7.68 -0.25
N SER A 154 16.87 -8.95 -0.07
CA SER A 154 16.06 -9.68 -1.04
C SER A 154 14.69 -9.01 -1.24
N MET A 155 14.07 -8.48 -0.17
CA MET A 155 12.81 -7.73 -0.28
C MET A 155 12.96 -6.42 -1.05
N LEU A 156 14.03 -5.66 -0.83
CA LEU A 156 14.30 -4.45 -1.62
C LEU A 156 14.63 -4.77 -3.08
N ALA A 157 15.40 -5.83 -3.33
CA ALA A 157 15.67 -6.30 -4.68
C ALA A 157 14.39 -6.74 -5.40
N TRP A 158 13.44 -7.37 -4.70
CA TRP A 158 12.11 -7.66 -5.23
C TRP A 158 11.36 -6.39 -5.66
N VAL A 159 11.38 -5.32 -4.85
CA VAL A 159 10.79 -4.03 -5.24
C VAL A 159 11.45 -3.54 -6.51
N PHE A 160 12.78 -3.41 -6.51
CA PHE A 160 13.56 -2.92 -7.64
C PHE A 160 13.23 -3.65 -8.95
N GLU A 161 13.20 -4.98 -8.94
CA GLU A 161 12.85 -5.78 -10.13
C GLU A 161 11.38 -5.63 -10.54
N THR A 162 10.47 -5.51 -9.56
CA THR A 162 9.03 -5.27 -9.83
C THR A 162 8.81 -3.91 -10.49
N LEU A 163 9.59 -2.89 -10.13
CA LEU A 163 9.53 -1.56 -10.73
C LEU A 163 9.99 -1.57 -12.18
N GLN A 164 11.03 -2.35 -12.51
CA GLN A 164 11.51 -2.58 -13.87
C GLN A 164 10.62 -3.50 -14.70
N LYS A 165 9.57 -4.09 -14.10
CA LYS A 165 8.72 -5.13 -14.73
C LYS A 165 9.51 -6.40 -15.05
N ASN A 166 10.63 -6.65 -14.37
CA ASN A 166 11.37 -7.90 -14.44
C ASN A 166 10.80 -8.91 -13.44
N TYR A 167 9.59 -9.36 -13.73
CA TYR A 167 8.80 -10.24 -12.87
C TYR A 167 9.45 -11.60 -12.62
N SER A 168 10.30 -12.06 -13.54
CA SER A 168 11.06 -13.30 -13.38
C SER A 168 12.10 -13.19 -12.25
N ALA A 169 12.87 -12.09 -12.22
CA ALA A 169 13.85 -11.82 -11.18
C ALA A 169 13.17 -11.48 -9.83
N ALA A 170 12.08 -10.72 -9.85
CA ALA A 170 11.29 -10.45 -8.65
C ALA A 170 10.85 -11.75 -7.95
N LYS A 171 10.40 -12.77 -8.71
CA LYS A 171 10.05 -14.09 -8.17
C LYS A 171 11.24 -14.80 -7.51
N ILE A 172 12.45 -14.63 -8.02
CA ILE A 172 13.65 -15.23 -7.42
C ILE A 172 13.91 -14.59 -6.05
N HIS A 173 13.85 -13.26 -5.98
CA HIS A 173 14.11 -12.52 -4.74
C HIS A 173 13.09 -12.80 -3.65
N VAL A 174 11.79 -12.87 -3.98
CA VAL A 174 10.76 -13.18 -2.98
C VAL A 174 10.92 -14.61 -2.44
N ARG A 175 11.28 -15.59 -3.29
CA ARG A 175 11.58 -16.96 -2.85
C ARG A 175 12.83 -17.04 -1.98
N ALA A 176 13.88 -16.28 -2.33
CA ALA A 176 15.09 -16.19 -1.54
C ALA A 176 14.79 -15.61 -0.14
N ALA A 177 14.00 -14.52 -0.07
CA ALA A 177 13.55 -13.94 1.18
C ALA A 177 12.74 -14.95 2.01
N SER A 178 11.81 -15.72 1.41
CA SER A 178 11.07 -16.77 2.13
C SER A 178 11.96 -17.87 2.69
N ARG A 179 12.95 -18.32 1.92
CA ARG A 179 13.90 -19.31 2.40
C ARG A 179 14.70 -18.76 3.60
N LEU A 180 15.29 -17.57 3.45
CA LEU A 180 16.08 -16.95 4.52
C LEU A 180 15.26 -16.70 5.79
N LEU A 181 14.00 -16.26 5.65
CA LEU A 181 13.11 -16.05 6.79
C LEU A 181 12.76 -17.37 7.49
N SER A 182 12.53 -18.46 6.73
CA SER A 182 12.28 -19.77 7.32
C SER A 182 13.47 -20.29 8.12
N GLU A 183 14.70 -19.99 7.67
CA GLU A 183 15.92 -20.34 8.38
C GLU A 183 16.12 -19.50 9.65
N LEU A 184 15.65 -18.24 9.66
CA LEU A 184 15.66 -17.37 10.83
C LEU A 184 14.63 -17.81 11.89
N GLY A 185 13.46 -18.27 11.44
CA GLY A 185 12.39 -18.76 12.30
C GLY A 185 12.55 -20.21 12.77
N ALA A 186 13.54 -20.94 12.24
CA ALA A 186 13.85 -22.28 12.71
C ALA A 186 14.11 -22.26 14.23
N PRO A 187 13.63 -23.26 14.99
CA PRO A 187 13.72 -23.27 16.45
C PRO A 187 15.18 -23.23 16.91
N SER A 188 15.67 -22.01 17.10
CA SER A 188 16.83 -21.72 17.91
C SER A 188 16.29 -21.41 19.30
N ASN A 189 16.76 -22.12 20.32
CA ASN A 189 16.24 -22.01 21.69
C ASN A 189 16.54 -20.65 22.36
N LYS A 190 16.81 -19.58 21.60
CA LYS A 190 17.39 -18.32 22.10
C LYS A 190 16.96 -17.05 21.36
N LEU A 191 15.89 -17.04 20.56
CA LEU A 191 15.42 -15.77 20.00
C LEU A 191 14.74 -14.95 21.10
N ASP A 192 15.22 -13.73 21.33
CA ASP A 192 14.52 -12.79 22.20
C ASP A 192 13.19 -12.34 21.58
N LYS A 193 12.32 -11.76 22.42
CA LYS A 193 10.99 -11.32 22.01
C LYS A 193 11.05 -10.27 20.89
N SER A 194 12.00 -9.32 20.95
CA SER A 194 12.16 -8.29 19.93
C SER A 194 12.48 -8.87 18.55
N THR A 195 13.32 -9.90 18.50
CA THR A 195 13.69 -10.59 17.25
C THR A 195 12.49 -11.36 16.70
N LEU A 196 11.70 -12.00 17.56
CA LEU A 196 10.46 -12.67 17.16
C LEU A 196 9.42 -11.69 16.59
N ASP A 197 9.29 -10.51 17.20
CA ASP A 197 8.39 -9.46 16.71
C ASP A 197 8.83 -8.95 15.33
N LEU A 198 10.14 -8.74 15.12
CA LEU A 198 10.70 -8.38 13.81
C LEU A 198 10.51 -9.46 12.75
N ILE A 199 10.73 -10.73 13.09
CA ILE A 199 10.48 -11.87 12.19
C ILE A 199 8.99 -11.93 11.81
N THR A 200 8.10 -11.67 12.77
CA THR A 200 6.65 -11.65 12.53
C THR A 200 6.26 -10.52 11.58
N GLN A 201 6.79 -9.31 11.80
CA GLN A 201 6.58 -8.16 10.91
C GLN A 201 7.10 -8.46 9.49
N LEU A 202 8.32 -9.00 9.38
CA LEU A 202 8.94 -9.36 8.11
C LEU A 202 8.15 -10.44 7.37
N ASN A 203 7.61 -11.42 8.09
CA ASN A 203 6.75 -12.46 7.51
C ASN A 203 5.47 -11.86 6.91
N SER A 204 4.83 -10.91 7.60
CA SER A 204 3.65 -10.21 7.06
C SER A 204 3.96 -9.49 5.73
N VAL A 205 5.05 -8.73 5.67
CA VAL A 205 5.48 -8.03 4.45
C VAL A 205 5.77 -9.03 3.33
N LEU A 206 6.50 -10.09 3.65
CA LEU A 206 6.90 -11.10 2.68
C LEU A 206 5.70 -11.87 2.10
N GLN A 207 4.73 -12.24 2.94
CA GLN A 207 3.49 -12.89 2.49
C GLN A 207 2.68 -11.97 1.57
N LEU A 208 2.64 -10.66 1.88
CA LEU A 208 2.04 -9.65 1.01
C LEU A 208 2.78 -9.55 -0.33
N SER A 209 4.11 -9.45 -0.32
CA SER A 209 4.93 -9.41 -1.55
C SER A 209 4.79 -10.69 -2.38
N ALA A 210 4.70 -11.86 -1.74
CA ALA A 210 4.45 -13.13 -2.42
C ALA A 210 3.05 -13.15 -3.05
N SER A 211 2.02 -12.69 -2.33
CA SER A 211 0.66 -12.57 -2.85
C SER A 211 0.58 -11.59 -4.02
N TYR A 212 1.26 -10.44 -3.93
CA TYR A 212 1.37 -9.48 -5.03
C TYR A 212 2.07 -10.11 -6.24
N THR A 213 3.18 -10.80 -6.01
CA THR A 213 3.94 -11.49 -7.06
C THR A 213 3.07 -12.53 -7.76
N LYS A 214 2.33 -13.34 -7.01
CA LYS A 214 1.38 -14.31 -7.56
C LYS A 214 0.26 -13.61 -8.35
N ALA A 215 -0.32 -12.56 -7.79
CA ALA A 215 -1.46 -11.88 -8.38
C ALA A 215 -1.11 -11.12 -9.67
N ILE A 216 0.05 -10.44 -9.69
CA ILE A 216 0.42 -9.48 -10.74
C ILE A 216 1.54 -9.99 -11.64
N CYS A 217 2.50 -10.73 -11.10
CA CYS A 217 3.73 -11.13 -11.81
C CYS A 217 3.63 -12.53 -12.45
N GLU A 218 2.60 -13.32 -12.16
CA GLU A 218 2.36 -14.59 -12.83
C GLU A 218 1.61 -14.39 -14.15
N ASP A 219 2.18 -14.94 -15.22
CA ASP A 219 1.55 -14.99 -16.53
C ASP A 219 0.60 -16.18 -16.54
N ASN A 220 -0.70 -15.92 -16.68
CA ASN A 220 -1.70 -16.97 -16.71
C ASN A 220 -1.93 -17.44 -18.14
N PHE A 221 -0.85 -17.78 -18.85
CA PHE A 221 -0.96 -18.44 -20.15
C PHE A 221 -1.60 -19.83 -20.03
N ASP A 222 -1.68 -20.38 -18.82
CA ASP A 222 -2.41 -21.61 -18.51
C ASP A 222 -3.90 -21.37 -18.21
N LEU A 223 -4.54 -20.35 -18.80
CA LEU A 223 -5.97 -20.46 -19.07
C LEU A 223 -6.09 -21.69 -19.98
N PRO A 224 -6.66 -22.81 -19.52
CA PRO A 224 -6.64 -24.05 -20.29
C PRO A 224 -7.22 -23.76 -21.67
N ARG A 225 -6.44 -23.98 -22.73
CA ARG A 225 -6.95 -23.99 -24.12
C ARG A 225 -8.18 -24.89 -24.26
N ASN A 226 -8.36 -25.83 -23.34
CA ASN A 226 -9.47 -26.76 -23.27
C ASN A 226 -10.80 -26.16 -22.76
N LEU A 227 -10.86 -24.87 -22.43
CA LEU A 227 -12.14 -24.22 -22.07
C LEU A 227 -12.97 -23.82 -23.32
N THR A 228 -12.94 -24.63 -24.38
CA THR A 228 -13.71 -24.42 -25.62
C THR A 228 -15.23 -24.46 -25.46
N GLU A 229 -15.76 -24.75 -24.26
CA GLU A 229 -17.21 -24.91 -24.05
C GLU A 229 -17.92 -23.73 -23.37
N GLU A 230 -17.21 -22.75 -22.82
CA GLU A 230 -17.84 -21.45 -22.53
C GLU A 230 -17.50 -20.46 -23.66
N PRO A 231 -18.39 -19.51 -24.00
CA PRO A 231 -18.12 -18.52 -25.05
C PRO A 231 -17.04 -17.52 -24.58
N ILE A 232 -15.78 -17.98 -24.55
CA ILE A 232 -14.61 -17.26 -24.06
C ILE A 232 -14.27 -16.06 -24.95
N VAL A 233 -14.68 -16.08 -26.23
CA VAL A 233 -14.40 -14.98 -27.16
C VAL A 233 -15.02 -13.67 -26.65
N ALA A 234 -16.18 -13.71 -25.99
CA ALA A 234 -16.77 -12.53 -25.37
C ALA A 234 -15.94 -12.01 -24.18
N ARG A 235 -15.32 -12.91 -23.39
CA ARG A 235 -14.63 -12.54 -22.14
C ARG A 235 -13.18 -12.09 -22.32
N ALA A 236 -12.50 -12.47 -23.39
CA ALA A 236 -11.18 -11.92 -23.68
C ALA A 236 -11.25 -10.42 -23.99
N ALA A 237 -12.30 -9.99 -24.69
CA ALA A 237 -12.60 -8.58 -24.90
C ALA A 237 -12.90 -7.86 -23.57
N ASP A 238 -13.58 -8.53 -22.62
CA ASP A 238 -13.83 -7.98 -21.28
C ASP A 238 -12.54 -7.75 -20.46
N LEU A 239 -11.44 -8.44 -20.77
CA LEU A 239 -10.14 -8.24 -20.11
C LEU A 239 -9.32 -7.12 -20.75
N ALA A 240 -9.71 -6.63 -21.93
CA ALA A 240 -9.04 -5.52 -22.60
C ALA A 240 -9.42 -4.21 -21.92
N ILE A 241 -8.46 -3.60 -21.23
CA ILE A 241 -8.64 -2.27 -20.64
C ILE A 241 -8.47 -1.24 -21.76
N PRO A 242 -9.47 -0.38 -22.03
CA PRO A 242 -9.29 0.70 -22.99
C PRO A 242 -8.17 1.65 -22.53
N PRO A 243 -7.58 2.45 -23.43
CA PRO A 243 -6.62 3.46 -23.04
C PRO A 243 -7.17 4.36 -21.92
N VAL A 244 -6.42 4.47 -20.81
CA VAL A 244 -6.79 5.35 -19.70
C VAL A 244 -6.54 6.79 -20.12
N GLU A 245 -7.58 7.61 -20.11
CA GLU A 245 -7.55 9.01 -20.55
C GLU A 245 -7.40 9.99 -19.39
N SER A 246 -7.81 9.57 -18.19
CA SER A 246 -7.74 10.33 -16.94
C SER A 246 -7.77 9.40 -15.73
N LEU A 247 -7.36 9.91 -14.57
CA LEU A 247 -7.53 9.19 -13.30
C LEU A 247 -9.00 8.91 -12.95
N MET A 248 -9.89 9.82 -13.35
CA MET A 248 -11.33 9.66 -13.20
C MET A 248 -11.83 8.46 -14.01
N HIS A 249 -11.42 8.37 -15.28
CA HIS A 249 -11.74 7.25 -16.16
C HIS A 249 -11.18 5.94 -15.61
N ALA A 250 -9.92 5.91 -15.15
CA ALA A 250 -9.33 4.73 -14.52
C ALA A 250 -10.11 4.27 -13.28
N ARG A 251 -10.47 5.20 -12.38
CA ARG A 251 -11.32 4.89 -11.22
C ARG A 251 -12.61 4.21 -11.65
N ASP A 252 -13.35 4.83 -12.57
CA ASP A 252 -14.68 4.36 -12.96
C ASP A 252 -14.62 2.97 -13.61
N LEU A 253 -13.62 2.71 -14.47
CA LEU A 253 -13.39 1.39 -15.06
C LEU A 253 -13.19 0.29 -14.02
N LEU A 254 -12.44 0.56 -12.95
CA LEU A 254 -12.15 -0.45 -11.94
C LEU A 254 -13.33 -0.65 -11.00
N LEU A 255 -13.94 0.44 -10.52
CA LEU A 255 -15.06 0.34 -9.58
C LEU A 255 -16.31 -0.26 -10.24
N ASP A 256 -16.59 0.05 -11.51
CA ASP A 256 -17.66 -0.63 -12.26
C ASP A 256 -17.42 -2.14 -12.39
N SER A 257 -16.21 -2.52 -12.79
CA SER A 257 -15.81 -3.93 -12.90
C SER A 257 -15.95 -4.66 -11.56
N MET A 258 -15.53 -4.03 -10.46
CA MET A 258 -15.71 -4.59 -9.12
C MET A 258 -17.18 -4.76 -8.75
N SER A 259 -18.03 -3.75 -9.00
CA SER A 259 -19.47 -3.84 -8.74
C SER A 259 -20.12 -4.98 -9.52
N ARG A 260 -19.77 -5.15 -10.80
CA ARG A 260 -20.24 -6.27 -11.62
C ARG A 260 -19.79 -7.63 -11.07
N TYR A 261 -18.54 -7.75 -10.66
CA TYR A 261 -18.05 -8.96 -10.01
C TYR A 261 -18.79 -9.23 -8.68
N LEU A 262 -19.01 -8.21 -7.87
CA LEU A 262 -19.68 -8.31 -6.57
C LEU A 262 -21.16 -8.68 -6.69
N ALA A 263 -21.82 -8.33 -7.80
CA ALA A 263 -23.18 -8.71 -8.13
C ALA A 263 -23.30 -10.09 -8.82
N SER A 264 -22.17 -10.72 -9.19
CA SER A 264 -22.15 -12.04 -9.83
C SER A 264 -22.20 -13.20 -8.81
N ASP A 265 -22.26 -14.43 -9.30
CA ASP A 265 -22.18 -15.66 -8.50
C ASP A 265 -20.82 -15.88 -7.81
N LYS A 266 -19.81 -15.02 -8.06
CA LYS A 266 -18.46 -15.07 -7.43
C LYS A 266 -17.78 -16.44 -7.52
N THR A 267 -17.95 -17.15 -8.64
CA THR A 267 -17.29 -18.44 -8.88
C THR A 267 -15.78 -18.30 -8.89
N ALA A 268 -15.05 -19.41 -8.68
CA ALA A 268 -13.59 -19.41 -8.78
C ALA A 268 -13.09 -18.93 -10.15
N HIS A 269 -13.86 -19.16 -11.21
CA HIS A 269 -13.56 -18.67 -12.55
C HIS A 269 -13.75 -17.15 -12.66
N SER A 270 -14.89 -16.60 -12.21
CA SER A 270 -15.13 -15.14 -12.28
C SER A 270 -14.14 -14.37 -11.41
N ALA A 271 -13.74 -14.91 -10.26
CA ALA A 271 -12.69 -14.32 -9.42
C ALA A 271 -11.32 -14.27 -10.14
N ARG A 272 -10.94 -15.33 -10.87
CA ARG A 272 -9.70 -15.34 -11.67
C ARG A 272 -9.74 -14.31 -12.80
N LEU A 273 -10.88 -14.18 -13.49
CA LEU A 273 -11.07 -13.17 -14.53
C LEU A 273 -11.00 -11.76 -13.92
N GLN A 274 -11.64 -11.52 -12.79
CA GLN A 274 -11.60 -10.23 -12.11
C GLN A 274 -10.17 -9.86 -11.70
N ARG A 275 -9.38 -10.81 -11.20
CA ARG A 275 -7.96 -10.58 -10.92
C ARG A 275 -7.17 -10.22 -12.19
N LEU A 276 -7.42 -10.90 -13.31
CA LEU A 276 -6.77 -10.59 -14.58
C LEU A 276 -7.12 -9.17 -15.04
N TYR A 277 -8.38 -8.77 -14.92
CA TYR A 277 -8.83 -7.41 -15.19
C TYR A 277 -8.08 -6.40 -14.31
N ILE A 278 -8.02 -6.64 -12.99
CA ILE A 278 -7.29 -5.77 -12.04
C ILE A 278 -5.80 -5.68 -12.40
N LYS A 279 -5.16 -6.79 -12.80
CA LYS A 279 -3.77 -6.80 -13.28
C LYS A 279 -3.60 -5.92 -14.51
N SER A 280 -4.44 -6.10 -15.53
CA SER A 280 -4.41 -5.29 -16.75
C SER A 280 -4.66 -3.81 -16.45
N TRP A 281 -5.63 -3.52 -15.58
CA TRP A 281 -5.96 -2.17 -15.16
C TRP A 281 -4.77 -1.51 -14.44
N HIS A 282 -4.12 -2.24 -13.54
CA HIS A 282 -2.96 -1.75 -12.81
C HIS A 282 -1.80 -1.40 -13.76
N MET A 283 -1.58 -2.21 -14.81
CA MET A 283 -0.58 -1.91 -15.84
C MET A 283 -0.93 -0.67 -16.66
N ALA A 284 -2.20 -0.54 -17.08
CA ALA A 284 -2.68 0.62 -17.84
C ALA A 284 -2.60 1.91 -17.01
N MET A 285 -3.03 1.85 -15.75
CA MET A 285 -2.97 2.94 -14.79
C MET A 285 -1.54 3.38 -14.50
N ARG A 286 -0.61 2.44 -14.28
CA ARG A 286 0.82 2.78 -14.12
C ARG A 286 1.36 3.49 -15.36
N ARG A 287 1.05 3.00 -16.56
CA ARG A 287 1.47 3.63 -17.82
C ARG A 287 0.93 5.06 -17.94
N TYR A 288 -0.34 5.28 -17.60
CA TYR A 288 -0.95 6.61 -17.57
C TYR A 288 -0.21 7.54 -16.61
N CYS A 289 0.00 7.12 -15.36
CA CYS A 289 0.65 7.94 -14.35
C CYS A 289 2.07 8.37 -14.71
N SER A 290 2.84 7.48 -15.36
CA SER A 290 4.20 7.78 -15.81
C SER A 290 4.26 8.86 -16.89
N CYS A 291 3.19 9.04 -17.67
CA CYS A 291 3.14 10.02 -18.76
C CYS A 291 2.31 11.28 -18.41
N SER A 292 1.37 11.20 -17.47
CA SER A 292 0.49 12.32 -17.13
C SER A 292 1.12 13.23 -16.06
N THR A 293 1.24 14.52 -16.37
CA THR A 293 1.53 15.60 -15.41
C THR A 293 0.29 16.34 -14.94
N ARG A 294 -0.90 15.95 -15.41
CA ARG A 294 -2.13 16.74 -15.23
C ARG A 294 -2.71 16.61 -13.84
N GLU A 295 -2.74 15.40 -13.30
CA GLU A 295 -3.33 15.12 -11.99
C GLU A 295 -2.30 15.07 -10.86
N SER A 296 -2.76 15.46 -9.67
CA SER A 296 -1.94 15.55 -8.48
C SER A 296 -1.47 14.18 -7.99
N HIS A 297 -0.34 14.17 -7.30
CA HIS A 297 0.22 12.94 -6.73
C HIS A 297 -0.73 12.32 -5.69
N VAL A 298 -1.46 13.14 -4.91
CA VAL A 298 -2.46 12.63 -3.96
C VAL A 298 -3.57 11.91 -4.72
N TYR A 299 -4.05 12.47 -5.83
CA TYR A 299 -5.08 11.80 -6.62
C TYR A 299 -4.60 10.47 -7.21
N LYS A 300 -3.34 10.42 -7.69
CA LYS A 300 -2.70 9.19 -8.16
C LYS A 300 -2.65 8.11 -7.06
N LYS A 301 -2.29 8.47 -5.81
CA LYS A 301 -2.34 7.55 -4.65
C LYS A 301 -3.76 7.09 -4.34
N THR A 302 -4.74 7.98 -4.36
CA THR A 302 -6.14 7.65 -4.07
C THR A 302 -6.68 6.61 -5.04
N VAL A 303 -6.46 6.80 -6.35
CA VAL A 303 -6.89 5.83 -7.36
C VAL A 303 -6.08 4.53 -7.28
N GLN A 304 -4.79 4.61 -6.91
CA GLN A 304 -3.99 3.42 -6.63
C GLN A 304 -4.57 2.56 -5.50
N LEU A 305 -5.18 3.13 -4.47
CA LEU A 305 -5.83 2.34 -3.41
C LEU A 305 -7.04 1.55 -3.92
N CYS A 306 -7.68 1.95 -5.02
CA CYS A 306 -8.73 1.14 -5.65
C CYS A 306 -8.21 -0.23 -6.10
N PHE A 307 -6.93 -0.35 -6.48
CA PHE A 307 -6.29 -1.65 -6.74
C PHE A 307 -6.37 -2.57 -5.52
N ASN A 308 -5.95 -2.06 -4.36
CA ASN A 308 -5.98 -2.82 -3.12
C ASN A 308 -7.42 -3.19 -2.72
N LEU A 309 -8.37 -2.28 -2.94
CA LEU A 309 -9.79 -2.54 -2.73
C LEU A 309 -10.30 -3.67 -3.63
N GLY A 310 -9.96 -3.64 -4.92
CA GLY A 310 -10.29 -4.70 -5.87
C GLY A 310 -9.72 -6.04 -5.46
N MET A 311 -8.45 -6.06 -5.02
CA MET A 311 -7.80 -7.28 -4.52
C MET A 311 -8.41 -7.77 -3.19
N ALA A 312 -8.87 -6.86 -2.33
CA ALA A 312 -9.45 -7.20 -1.03
C ALA A 312 -10.77 -7.96 -1.12
N PHE A 313 -11.56 -7.72 -2.19
CA PHE A 313 -12.84 -8.41 -2.39
C PHE A 313 -12.76 -9.69 -3.22
N LEU A 314 -11.57 -10.06 -3.68
CA LEU A 314 -11.34 -11.37 -4.26
C LEU A 314 -11.19 -12.43 -3.17
N PRO A 315 -11.51 -13.71 -3.44
CA PRO A 315 -11.29 -14.80 -2.50
C PRO A 315 -9.80 -15.02 -2.25
N GLU A 316 -9.46 -15.55 -1.07
CA GLU A 316 -8.09 -15.88 -0.67
C GLU A 316 -7.34 -16.73 -1.71
N SER A 317 -8.03 -17.70 -2.32
CA SER A 317 -7.43 -18.57 -3.33
C SER A 317 -6.88 -17.84 -4.55
N VAL A 318 -7.37 -16.62 -4.82
CA VAL A 318 -7.00 -15.78 -5.96
C VAL A 318 -6.10 -14.61 -5.54
N ALA A 319 -6.40 -13.96 -4.42
CA ALA A 319 -5.71 -12.74 -3.97
C ALA A 319 -4.70 -12.95 -2.83
N GLY A 320 -4.66 -14.13 -2.22
CA GLY A 320 -3.79 -14.41 -1.07
C GLY A 320 -4.08 -13.46 0.09
N THR A 321 -3.02 -12.91 0.69
CA THR A 321 -3.12 -12.00 1.85
C THR A 321 -3.70 -10.63 1.53
N PHE A 322 -3.94 -10.30 0.26
CA PHE A 322 -4.75 -9.12 -0.06
C PHE A 322 -6.22 -9.32 0.27
N SER A 323 -6.71 -10.57 0.25
CA SER A 323 -8.12 -10.85 0.47
C SER A 323 -8.54 -10.52 1.89
N TYR A 324 -9.66 -9.81 2.02
CA TYR A 324 -10.33 -9.59 3.29
C TYR A 324 -10.75 -10.92 3.96
N GLN A 325 -11.04 -11.95 3.17
CA GLN A 325 -11.39 -13.28 3.68
C GLN A 325 -10.19 -13.97 4.35
N ALA A 326 -8.98 -13.74 3.81
CA ALA A 326 -7.74 -14.26 4.39
C ALA A 326 -7.33 -13.46 5.64
N THR A 327 -7.48 -12.14 5.59
CA THR A 327 -7.10 -11.26 6.69
C THR A 327 -7.96 -9.99 6.74
N PRO A 328 -8.64 -9.71 7.88
CA PRO A 328 -9.33 -8.44 8.10
C PRO A 328 -8.41 -7.21 8.00
N ASN A 329 -7.10 -7.41 8.15
CA ASN A 329 -6.10 -6.33 8.08
C ASN A 329 -6.05 -5.66 6.69
N ALA A 330 -6.46 -6.36 5.63
CA ALA A 330 -6.50 -5.78 4.28
C ALA A 330 -7.44 -4.55 4.20
N VAL A 331 -8.64 -4.67 4.76
CA VAL A 331 -9.61 -3.56 4.83
C VAL A 331 -9.18 -2.53 5.87
N ARG A 332 -8.63 -2.95 7.01
CA ARG A 332 -8.12 -2.01 8.01
C ARG A 332 -7.08 -1.07 7.42
N HIS A 333 -6.12 -1.63 6.66
CA HIS A 333 -5.10 -0.85 5.95
C HIS A 333 -5.70 0.14 4.95
N LEU A 334 -6.71 -0.27 4.19
CA LEU A 334 -7.41 0.63 3.26
C LEU A 334 -8.01 1.83 3.99
N LEU A 335 -8.68 1.61 5.12
CA LEU A 335 -9.26 2.68 5.92
C LEU A 335 -8.19 3.63 6.49
N GLU A 336 -7.09 3.09 7.01
CA GLU A 336 -5.93 3.89 7.47
C GLU A 336 -5.31 4.70 6.34
N ALA A 337 -5.18 4.12 5.15
CA ALA A 337 -4.63 4.80 3.98
C ALA A 337 -5.57 5.92 3.51
N TYR A 338 -6.89 5.70 3.49
CA TYR A 338 -7.85 6.75 3.17
C TYR A 338 -7.83 7.88 4.20
N GLU A 339 -7.76 7.59 5.49
CA GLU A 339 -7.62 8.62 6.53
C GLU A 339 -6.38 9.47 6.32
N ARG A 340 -5.22 8.86 6.06
CA ARG A 340 -3.98 9.58 5.74
C ARG A 340 -4.12 10.47 4.50
N LEU A 341 -4.81 9.99 3.46
CA LEU A 341 -5.05 10.78 2.25
C LEU A 341 -5.98 11.96 2.51
N VAL A 342 -7.00 11.81 3.36
CA VAL A 342 -7.87 12.91 3.78
C VAL A 342 -7.07 13.99 4.50
N VAL A 343 -6.16 13.60 5.40
CA VAL A 343 -5.26 14.53 6.10
C VAL A 343 -4.26 15.17 5.12
N GLU A 344 -3.60 14.39 4.26
CA GLU A 344 -2.64 14.91 3.25
C GLU A 344 -3.32 15.91 2.29
N LYS A 345 -4.57 15.65 1.92
CA LYS A 345 -5.37 16.57 1.11
C LYS A 345 -5.65 17.88 1.86
N GLN A 346 -6.03 17.80 3.14
CA GLN A 346 -6.32 18.98 3.97
C GLN A 346 -5.09 19.87 4.17
N THR A 347 -3.90 19.28 4.35
CA THR A 347 -2.67 20.04 4.55
C THR A 347 -2.17 20.74 3.28
N ARG A 348 -2.50 20.21 2.10
CA ARG A 348 -2.15 20.82 0.80
C ARG A 348 -3.10 21.95 0.36
N GLY A 349 -4.26 22.07 1.00
CA GLY A 349 -5.26 23.08 0.66
C GLY A 349 -6.09 22.70 -0.57
N SER A 350 -6.59 23.71 -1.29
CA SER A 350 -7.49 23.53 -2.43
C SER A 350 -6.72 23.14 -3.70
N GLU A 351 -6.49 21.85 -3.92
CA GLU A 351 -6.05 21.32 -5.23
C GLU A 351 -7.26 21.11 -6.17
N PRO A 352 -7.09 21.26 -7.49
CA PRO A 352 -8.18 21.08 -8.47
C PRO A 352 -8.80 19.67 -8.46
N ASP A 353 -8.05 18.67 -7.98
CA ASP A 353 -8.49 17.28 -7.95
C ASP A 353 -9.21 16.90 -6.64
N ASN A 354 -9.38 17.82 -5.69
CA ASN A 354 -9.90 17.52 -4.34
C ASN A 354 -11.27 16.85 -4.37
N ASP A 355 -12.20 17.34 -5.19
CA ASP A 355 -13.55 16.76 -5.31
C ASP A 355 -13.49 15.35 -5.92
N SER A 356 -12.55 15.12 -6.84
CA SER A 356 -12.35 13.81 -7.46
C SER A 356 -11.71 12.82 -6.50
N ILE A 357 -10.79 13.27 -5.65
CA ILE A 357 -10.23 12.49 -4.55
C ILE A 357 -11.34 12.07 -3.60
N ASP A 358 -12.13 13.02 -3.12
CA ASP A 358 -13.20 12.76 -2.16
C ASP A 358 -14.25 11.80 -2.73
N LYS A 359 -14.71 12.04 -3.95
CA LYS A 359 -15.63 11.14 -4.64
C LYS A 359 -15.07 9.71 -4.74
N THR A 360 -13.79 9.58 -5.03
CA THR A 360 -13.14 8.26 -5.11
C THR A 360 -13.15 7.55 -3.75
N ILE A 361 -12.82 8.28 -2.67
CA ILE A 361 -12.83 7.72 -1.31
C ILE A 361 -14.26 7.36 -0.90
N VAL A 362 -15.25 8.21 -1.16
CA VAL A 362 -16.66 7.96 -0.88
C VAL A 362 -17.13 6.65 -1.54
N MET A 363 -16.92 6.51 -2.85
CA MET A 363 -17.31 5.29 -3.58
C MET A 363 -16.61 4.03 -3.03
N ALA A 364 -15.33 4.15 -2.63
CA ALA A 364 -14.61 3.05 -2.01
C ALA A 364 -15.17 2.67 -0.63
N LEU A 365 -15.56 3.66 0.18
CA LEU A 365 -16.15 3.44 1.51
C LEU A 365 -17.55 2.84 1.42
N GLU A 366 -18.36 3.26 0.45
CA GLU A 366 -19.67 2.65 0.17
C GLU A 366 -19.51 1.16 -0.17
N LEU A 367 -18.57 0.81 -1.06
CA LEU A 367 -18.27 -0.59 -1.36
C LEU A 367 -17.80 -1.38 -0.12
N ILE A 368 -17.00 -0.78 0.75
CA ILE A 368 -16.61 -1.41 2.03
C ILE A 368 -17.84 -1.62 2.93
N LEU A 369 -18.71 -0.62 3.05
CA LEU A 369 -19.95 -0.72 3.83
C LEU A 369 -20.95 -1.72 3.25
N ASP A 370 -20.89 -2.04 1.96
CA ASP A 370 -21.74 -3.06 1.38
C ASP A 370 -21.16 -4.48 1.56
N GLN A 371 -19.84 -4.63 1.46
CA GLN A 371 -19.20 -5.96 1.41
C GLN A 371 -18.60 -6.45 2.73
N VAL A 372 -18.30 -5.57 3.68
CA VAL A 372 -17.60 -5.94 4.92
C VAL A 372 -18.60 -6.10 6.06
N HIS A 373 -18.62 -7.28 6.68
CA HIS A 373 -19.52 -7.55 7.83
C HIS A 373 -18.89 -7.25 9.20
N HIS A 374 -17.58 -6.99 9.27
CA HIS A 374 -16.90 -6.74 10.53
C HIS A 374 -17.32 -5.39 11.13
N VAL A 375 -18.05 -5.43 12.26
CA VAL A 375 -18.72 -4.27 12.89
C VAL A 375 -17.78 -3.08 13.07
N HIS A 376 -16.58 -3.27 13.65
CA HIS A 376 -15.65 -2.16 13.87
C HIS A 376 -15.12 -1.53 12.58
N LEU A 377 -14.88 -2.32 11.52
CA LEU A 377 -14.40 -1.80 10.24
C LEU A 377 -15.52 -1.03 9.54
N ARG A 378 -16.75 -1.53 9.60
CA ARG A 378 -17.94 -0.80 9.12
C ARG A 378 -18.14 0.52 9.85
N ALA A 379 -18.06 0.51 11.19
CA ALA A 379 -18.23 1.70 12.00
C ALA A 379 -17.16 2.76 11.64
N ARG A 380 -15.90 2.33 11.47
CA ARG A 380 -14.81 3.21 11.04
C ARG A 380 -15.05 3.76 9.63
N ALA A 381 -15.46 2.91 8.68
CA ALA A 381 -15.79 3.35 7.32
C ALA A 381 -16.95 4.36 7.29
N ALA A 382 -18.01 4.11 8.06
CA ALA A 382 -19.16 5.01 8.18
C ALA A 382 -18.77 6.36 8.80
N LEU A 383 -17.90 6.35 9.83
CA LEU A 383 -17.39 7.57 10.44
C LEU A 383 -16.55 8.39 9.45
N LEU A 384 -15.67 7.73 8.69
CA LEU A 384 -14.86 8.43 7.68
C LEU A 384 -15.72 8.99 6.56
N LEU A 385 -16.74 8.25 6.11
CA LEU A 385 -17.72 8.69 5.12
C LEU A 385 -18.48 9.92 5.63
N GLN A 386 -18.97 9.89 6.87
CA GLN A 386 -19.66 11.03 7.48
C GLN A 386 -18.76 12.27 7.56
N LYS A 387 -17.48 12.12 7.94
CA LYS A 387 -16.51 13.21 7.98
C LYS A 387 -16.30 13.84 6.60
N LEU A 388 -16.21 13.02 5.56
CA LEU A 388 -16.08 13.49 4.18
C LEU A 388 -17.34 14.23 3.73
N THR A 389 -18.53 13.67 3.91
CA THR A 389 -19.79 14.30 3.48
C THR A 389 -20.06 15.61 4.22
N ALA A 390 -19.85 15.65 5.54
CA ALA A 390 -20.03 16.88 6.32
C ALA A 390 -19.06 18.00 5.91
N HIS A 391 -17.86 17.64 5.43
CA HIS A 391 -16.92 18.62 4.87
C HIS A 391 -17.45 19.23 3.56
N HIS A 392 -18.05 18.43 2.67
CA HIS A 392 -18.64 18.95 1.42
C HIS A 392 -19.80 19.90 1.70
N GLU A 393 -20.66 19.58 2.66
CA GLU A 393 -21.78 20.44 3.05
C GLU A 393 -21.28 21.80 3.56
N LYS A 394 -20.25 21.82 4.42
CA LYS A 394 -19.65 23.07 4.94
C LYS A 394 -19.00 23.91 3.84
N VAL A 395 -18.24 23.29 2.94
CA VAL A 395 -17.58 24.01 1.84
C VAL A 395 -18.60 24.55 0.84
N GLY A 396 -19.63 23.77 0.51
CA GLY A 396 -20.73 24.19 -0.37
C GLY A 396 -21.50 25.40 0.17
N ILE A 397 -21.74 25.47 1.48
CA ILE A 397 -22.39 26.64 2.11
C ILE A 397 -21.55 27.91 1.98
N HIS A 398 -20.22 27.81 2.05
CA HIS A 398 -19.33 28.97 1.96
C HIS A 398 -19.15 29.51 0.54
N GLN A 399 -19.21 28.67 -0.49
CA GLN A 399 -19.20 29.15 -1.88
C GLN A 399 -20.53 29.83 -2.30
N GLY A 400 -21.62 29.56 -1.57
CA GLY A 400 -22.97 30.04 -1.89
C GLY A 400 -23.42 31.36 -1.25
N ARG A 401 -22.55 32.12 -0.57
CA ARG A 401 -22.89 33.48 -0.08
C ARG A 401 -22.32 34.55 -1.01
N PRO A 402 -23.03 34.97 -2.08
CA PRO A 402 -22.68 36.20 -2.76
C PRO A 402 -22.84 37.36 -1.79
N GLY A 403 -21.79 38.19 -1.71
CA GLY A 403 -21.71 39.34 -0.83
C GLY A 403 -22.97 40.19 -0.93
N VAL A 404 -23.73 40.24 0.17
CA VAL A 404 -24.75 41.26 0.38
C VAL A 404 -23.98 42.58 0.49
N SER A 405 -23.92 43.30 -0.63
CA SER A 405 -23.45 44.67 -0.67
C SER A 405 -24.31 45.48 0.31
N LEU A 406 -23.70 45.84 1.44
CA LEU A 406 -24.24 46.86 2.34
C LEU A 406 -24.20 48.18 1.59
N ILE A 407 -25.32 48.51 0.93
CA ILE A 407 -25.57 49.87 0.46
C ILE A 407 -25.81 50.71 1.71
N SER A 408 -24.80 51.48 2.11
CA SER A 408 -24.95 52.58 3.06
C SER A 408 -25.84 53.64 2.43
N ALA A 409 -26.96 53.93 3.10
CA ALA A 409 -27.82 55.07 2.79
C ALA A 409 -27.20 56.38 3.31
#